data_AF-X1KFK9-F1
#
_entry.id   AF-X1KFK9-F1
#
_cell.length_a   1.000
_cell.length_b   1.000
_cell.length_c   1.000
_cell.angle_alpha   90.00
_cell.angle_beta   90.00
_cell.angle_gamma   90.00
#
_symmetry.space_group_name_H-M   'P 1'
#
loop_
_entity.id
_entity.type
_entity.pdbx_description
1 polymer ?
#
loop_
_entity_poly.entity_id
_entity_poly.type
_entity_poly.pdbx_seq_one_letter_code
_entity_poly.pdbx_strand_id
1 'polypeptide(L)' 'AYETPTILVFNKIDRLFKEEKNRFKGKYPKAIFISAKDGLGLTTLKEHLKNYFFSNT' A
#
# COMPACT_ATOMS: atom_id res chain seq x y z
N ALA A 1 -17.91 16.59 10.00
CA ALA A 1 -16.73 16.51 9.13
C ALA A 1 -16.89 15.27 8.26
N TYR A 2 -16.71 15.35 6.94
CA TYR A 2 -16.81 14.17 6.08
C TYR A 2 -15.58 13.29 6.27
N GLU A 3 -15.76 12.05 6.70
CA GLU A 3 -14.67 11.07 6.77
C GLU A 3 -14.30 10.69 5.33
N THR A 4 -13.15 11.20 4.87
CA THR A 4 -12.62 10.82 3.56
C THR A 4 -11.92 9.47 3.72
N PRO A 5 -12.26 8.47 2.92
CA PRO A 5 -11.58 7.19 3.01
C PRO A 5 -10.10 7.31 2.66
N THR A 6 -9.26 6.69 3.47
CA THR A 6 -7.80 6.76 3.33
C THR A 6 -7.18 5.39 3.17
N ILE A 7 -6.15 5.30 2.33
CA ILE A 7 -5.32 4.10 2.16
C ILE A 7 -3.90 4.42 2.63
N LEU A 8 -3.36 3.61 3.53
CA LEU A 8 -1.98 3.75 3.99
C LEU A 8 -1.03 3.06 3.00
N VAL A 9 -0.08 3.84 2.46
CA VAL A 9 0.92 3.34 1.51
C VAL A 9 2.33 3.53 2.08
N PHE A 10 3.03 2.43 2.34
CA PHE A 10 4.45 2.43 2.65
C PHE A 10 5.26 2.47 1.36
N ASN A 11 5.62 3.69 0.96
CA ASN A 11 6.52 3.90 -0.16
C ASN A 11 8.00 3.75 0.26
N LYS A 12 8.88 3.57 -0.72
CA LYS A 12 10.34 3.46 -0.58
C LYS A 12 10.81 2.16 0.09
N ILE A 13 10.10 1.05 -0.13
CA ILE A 13 10.50 -0.24 0.45
C ILE A 13 11.83 -0.76 -0.10
N ASP A 14 12.34 -0.20 -1.18
CA ASP A 14 13.69 -0.44 -1.70
C ASP A 14 14.78 -0.11 -0.68
N ARG A 15 14.51 0.80 0.26
CA ARG A 15 15.45 1.21 1.30
C ARG A 15 15.36 0.41 2.60
N LEU A 16 14.41 -0.53 2.69
CA LEU A 16 14.16 -1.30 3.90
C LEU A 16 14.79 -2.70 3.80
N PHE A 17 15.39 -3.13 4.90
CA PHE A 17 15.85 -4.51 5.03
C PHE A 17 14.66 -5.48 5.19
N LYS A 18 14.89 -6.78 4.97
CA LYS A 18 13.84 -7.80 4.95
C LYS A 18 13.14 -7.91 6.30
N GLU A 19 13.90 -7.78 7.38
CA GLU A 19 13.45 -7.85 8.77
C GLU A 19 12.50 -6.69 9.08
N GLU A 20 12.83 -5.48 8.64
CA GLU A 20 12.00 -4.29 8.80
C GLU A 20 10.71 -4.39 8.00
N LYS A 21 10.77 -4.88 6.76
CA LYS A 21 9.59 -5.16 5.93
C LYS A 21 8.63 -6.11 6.65
N ASN A 22 9.15 -7.18 7.23
CA ASN A 22 8.32 -8.15 7.97
C ASN A 22 7.69 -7.54 9.22
N ARG A 23 8.46 -6.76 9.98
CA ARG A 23 7.96 -6.05 11.16
C ARG A 23 6.82 -5.08 10.80
N PHE A 24 6.99 -4.28 9.75
CA PHE A 24 5.95 -3.34 9.31
C PHE A 24 4.73 -4.02 8.72
N LYS A 25 4.89 -5.12 7.98
CA LYS A 25 3.75 -5.92 7.48
C LYS A 25 2.91 -6.49 8.62
N GLY A 26 3.55 -6.98 9.70
CA GLY A 26 2.83 -7.44 10.89
C GLY A 26 2.09 -6.31 11.62
N LYS A 27 2.70 -5.12 11.70
CA LYS A 27 2.10 -3.95 12.38
C LYS A 27 0.99 -3.27 11.56
N TYR A 28 1.08 -3.29 10.24
CA TYR A 28 0.16 -2.62 9.33
C TYR A 28 -0.36 -3.57 8.25
N PRO A 29 -1.21 -4.55 8.60
CA PRO A 29 -1.63 -5.61 7.68
C PRO A 29 -2.48 -5.11 6.50
N LYS A 30 -3.15 -3.96 6.64
CA LYS A 30 -3.96 -3.34 5.57
C LYS A 30 -3.19 -2.35 4.70
N ALA A 31 -1.91 -2.10 5.02
CA ALA A 31 -1.12 -1.12 4.29
C ALA A 31 -0.50 -1.72 3.03
N ILE A 32 -0.38 -0.89 2.00
CA ILE A 32 0.20 -1.30 0.71
C ILE A 32 1.67 -0.91 0.69
N PHE A 33 2.54 -1.87 0.39
CA PHE A 33 3.99 -1.70 0.39
C PHE A 33 4.49 -1.58 -1.06
N ILE A 34 5.11 -0.44 -1.40
CA ILE A 34 5.57 -0.16 -2.77
C ILE A 34 6.99 0.40 -2.81
N SER A 35 7.68 0.19 -3.93
CA SER A 35 8.78 1.05 -4.36
C SER A 35 8.33 1.80 -5.59
N ALA A 36 7.96 3.08 -5.43
CA ALA A 36 7.59 3.91 -6.58
C ALA A 36 8.75 4.09 -7.56
N LYS A 37 9.99 4.08 -7.06
CA LYS A 37 11.22 4.18 -7.86
C LYS A 37 11.39 2.98 -8.78
N ASP A 38 11.17 1.78 -8.27
CA ASP A 38 11.44 0.53 -9.00
C ASP A 38 10.16 -0.08 -9.61
N GLY A 39 9.01 0.61 -9.47
CA GLY A 39 7.71 0.14 -9.94
C GLY A 39 7.10 -1.03 -9.15
N LEU A 40 7.76 -1.50 -8.09
CA LEU A 40 7.30 -2.63 -7.29
C LEU A 40 6.02 -2.29 -6.51
N GLY A 41 5.01 -3.15 -6.61
CA GLY A 41 3.74 -3.01 -5.89
C GLY A 41 2.77 -1.97 -6.49
N LEU A 42 3.15 -1.28 -7.59
CA LEU A 42 2.26 -0.31 -8.24
C LEU A 42 1.04 -0.99 -8.89
N THR A 43 1.19 -2.19 -9.45
CA THR A 43 0.06 -2.96 -9.99
C THR A 43 -0.95 -3.28 -8.89
N THR A 44 -0.48 -3.81 -7.76
CA THR A 44 -1.30 -4.11 -6.59
C THR A 44 -1.98 -2.85 -6.04
N LEU A 45 -1.27 -1.71 -5.99
CA LEU A 45 -1.87 -0.44 -5.58
C LEU A 45 -3.00 -0.02 -6.54
N LYS A 46 -2.79 -0.12 -7.85
CA LYS A 46 -3.82 0.21 -8.86
C LYS A 46 -5.04 -0.70 -8.74
N GLU A 47 -4.86 -1.99 -8.52
CA GLU A 47 -5.94 -2.96 -8.31
C GLU A 47 -6.73 -2.64 -7.04
N HIS A 48 -6.04 -2.34 -5.94
CA HIS A 48 -6.68 -1.90 -4.69
C HIS A 48 -7.49 -0.63 -4.88
N LEU A 49 -6.95 0.38 -5.58
CA LEU A 49 -7.68 1.62 -5.89
C LEU A 49 -8.88 1.33 -6.79
N LYS A 50 -8.72 0.47 -7.81
CA LYS A 50 -9.82 0.10 -8.70
C LYS A 50 -10.96 -0.55 -7.90
N ASN A 51 -10.66 -1.51 -7.04
CA ASN A 51 -11.67 -2.12 -6.18
C ASN A 51 -12.28 -1.06 -5.23
N TYR A 52 -11.45 -0.21 -4.65
CA TYR A 52 -11.91 0.84 -3.74
C TYR A 52 -12.95 1.78 -4.38
N PHE A 53 -12.70 2.22 -5.62
CA PHE A 53 -13.57 3.17 -6.32
C PHE A 53 -14.72 2.52 -7.09
N PHE A 54 -14.56 1.30 -7.59
CA PHE A 54 -15.50 0.67 -8.53
C PHE A 54 -16.21 -0.57 -7.98
N SER A 55 -15.90 -1.05 -6.78
CA SER A 55 -16.65 -2.16 -6.15
C SER A 55 -18.04 -1.76 -5.62
N ASN A 56 -18.47 -0.51 -5.84
CA ASN A 56 -19.80 0.02 -5.49
C ASN A 56 -20.69 0.32 -6.72
N THR A 57 -20.37 -0.23 -7.89
CA THR A 57 -21.23 -0.24 -9.10
C THR A 57 -21.54 -1.67 -9.47
#